data_AF-A0A841GS41-F1
#
_entry.id   AF-A0A841GS41-F1
#
_cell.length_a   1.000
_cell.length_b   1.000
_cell.length_c   1.000
_cell.angle_alpha   90.00
_cell.angle_beta   90.00
_cell.angle_gamma   90.00
#
_symmetry.space_group_name_H-M   'P 1'
#
loop_
_entity.id
_entity.type
_entity.pdbx_description
1 polymer ?
#
loop_
_entity_poly.entity_id
_entity_poly.type
_entity_poly.pdbx_seq_one_letter_code
_entity_poly.pdbx_strand_id
1 'polypeptide(L)'
;MSRGLNLGGRESRLLYLAIALVTVWCVSLPARVAAQTDRVDFEAAARAAPRLRPAAFPELPASFAAALQASGCTVPQYRFEGDTLGNNVISGEFARAGQLDHAALCSRDGQTSVVVIWGGPARCADTVKPGLDVDAMVGAGDEIVYTRQVRRVARREAENYAWLRAGGLADIGHDGILHSVGEYQTSFLYCRGGAWIEIEPEATT
;
A
#
# COMPACT_ATOMS: atom_id res chain seq x y z
N MET A 1 88.41 5.41 22.68
CA MET A 1 89.79 5.52 22.16
C MET A 1 90.18 4.20 21.52
N SER A 2 90.68 4.28 20.28
CA SER A 2 91.42 3.26 19.50
C SER A 2 90.74 1.92 19.20
N ARG A 3 90.40 1.64 17.93
CA ARG A 3 91.25 0.98 16.89
C ARG A 3 91.54 -0.48 17.29
N GLY A 4 91.22 -1.53 16.54
CA GLY A 4 90.88 -1.70 15.13
C GLY A 4 91.78 -2.80 14.52
N LEU A 5 91.17 -3.72 13.75
CA LEU A 5 91.75 -4.64 12.73
C LEU A 5 92.65 -5.79 13.29
N ASN A 6 92.73 -7.00 12.75
CA ASN A 6 92.35 -7.59 11.46
C ASN A 6 92.50 -9.14 11.53
N LEU A 7 92.31 -9.80 10.38
CA LEU A 7 92.61 -11.21 10.01
C LEU A 7 91.38 -12.13 10.17
N GLY A 8 90.87 -12.83 9.16
CA GLY A 8 91.45 -13.30 7.90
C GLY A 8 91.07 -14.78 7.74
N GLY A 9 90.50 -15.18 6.61
CA GLY A 9 90.12 -16.58 6.32
C GLY A 9 88.83 -16.64 5.49
N ARG A 10 88.88 -16.48 4.16
CA ARG A 10 89.10 -17.54 3.16
C ARG A 10 88.24 -18.80 3.38
N GLU A 11 87.26 -18.90 2.49
CA GLU A 11 86.84 -20.11 1.78
C GLU A 11 85.95 -21.11 2.54
N SER A 12 84.65 -21.01 2.27
CA SER A 12 83.78 -22.19 2.14
C SER A 12 82.72 -21.89 1.09
N ARG A 13 82.99 -22.42 -0.11
CA ARG A 13 82.02 -22.61 -1.17
C ARG A 13 80.89 -23.51 -0.66
N LEU A 14 79.73 -23.42 -1.30
CA LEU A 14 78.53 -24.25 -1.14
C LEU A 14 77.47 -23.65 -0.20
N LEU A 15 76.58 -22.83 -0.76
CA LEU A 15 75.18 -23.24 -0.79
C LEU A 15 74.48 -22.61 -1.99
N TYR A 16 73.94 -23.49 -2.80
CA TYR A 16 73.20 -23.22 -4.02
C TYR A 16 72.04 -22.26 -3.79
N LEU A 17 71.97 -21.22 -4.63
CA LEU A 17 70.78 -20.80 -5.38
C LEU A 17 69.44 -21.35 -4.85
N ALA A 18 68.80 -20.64 -3.92
CA ALA A 18 67.35 -20.64 -3.82
C ALA A 18 66.86 -19.35 -4.48
N ILE A 19 66.56 -19.49 -5.77
CA ILE A 19 66.06 -18.45 -6.66
C ILE A 19 64.71 -17.93 -6.16
N ALA A 20 64.58 -16.60 -6.25
CA ALA A 20 63.39 -15.80 -6.05
C ALA A 20 62.13 -16.42 -6.66
N LEU A 21 61.06 -16.50 -5.87
CA LEU A 21 59.66 -16.56 -6.33
C LEU A 21 58.74 -16.24 -5.14
N VAL A 22 58.90 -15.06 -4.52
CA VAL A 22 57.80 -14.45 -3.75
C VAL A 22 56.86 -13.86 -4.77
N THR A 23 55.92 -14.70 -5.20
CA THR A 23 54.83 -14.30 -6.07
C THR A 23 54.01 -13.22 -5.36
N VAL A 24 53.88 -12.07 -6.03
CA VAL A 24 52.90 -11.03 -5.70
C VAL A 24 51.52 -11.68 -5.80
N TRP A 25 50.95 -12.09 -4.67
CA TRP A 25 49.59 -12.62 -4.59
C TRP A 25 48.61 -11.49 -4.28
N CYS A 26 47.70 -11.29 -5.24
CA CYS A 26 46.40 -10.63 -5.12
C CYS A 26 46.38 -9.18 -4.60
N VAL A 27 46.74 -8.27 -5.51
CA VAL A 27 46.05 -6.98 -5.59
C VAL A 27 44.54 -7.23 -5.77
N SER A 28 43.78 -6.75 -4.78
CA SER A 28 42.36 -6.35 -4.79
C SER A 28 41.31 -7.37 -5.25
N LEU A 29 40.41 -7.69 -4.32
CA LEU A 29 39.05 -7.14 -4.35
C LEU A 29 38.60 -6.99 -2.89
N PRO A 30 38.20 -5.81 -2.38
CA PRO A 30 37.22 -5.83 -1.32
C PRO A 30 36.01 -6.53 -1.94
N ALA A 31 35.66 -7.70 -1.44
CA ALA A 31 34.35 -8.26 -1.73
C ALA A 31 33.35 -7.21 -1.25
N ARG A 32 32.87 -6.38 -2.18
CA ARG A 32 31.57 -5.76 -2.02
C ARG A 32 30.61 -6.92 -2.09
N VAL A 33 30.41 -7.57 -0.94
CA VAL A 33 29.12 -8.20 -0.67
C VAL A 33 28.17 -7.01 -0.66
N ALA A 34 27.71 -6.61 -1.83
CA ALA A 34 26.46 -5.89 -1.91
C ALA A 34 25.50 -6.83 -1.20
N ALA A 35 25.07 -6.45 0.00
CA ALA A 35 23.95 -7.10 0.64
C ALA A 35 22.81 -6.96 -0.36
N GLN A 36 22.60 -8.00 -1.16
CA GLN A 36 21.37 -8.21 -1.90
C GLN A 36 20.34 -8.53 -0.83
N THR A 37 19.92 -7.48 -0.14
CA THR A 37 18.62 -7.46 0.49
C THR A 37 17.68 -7.72 -0.67
N ASP A 38 17.00 -8.87 -0.66
CA ASP A 38 15.75 -9.02 -1.40
C ASP A 38 14.87 -7.86 -0.92
N ARG A 39 14.94 -6.73 -1.65
CA ARG A 39 14.07 -5.61 -1.39
C ARG A 39 12.70 -6.11 -1.81
N VAL A 40 11.86 -6.35 -0.80
CA VAL A 40 10.42 -6.54 -0.97
C VAL A 40 9.92 -5.49 -1.97
N ASP A 41 9.60 -5.93 -3.19
CA ASP A 41 9.23 -5.03 -4.29
C ASP A 41 7.72 -4.77 -4.22
N PHE A 42 7.36 -3.77 -3.41
CA PHE A 42 5.97 -3.35 -3.24
C PHE A 42 5.34 -2.83 -4.53
N GLU A 43 6.11 -2.28 -5.46
CA GLU A 43 5.57 -1.81 -6.73
C GLU A 43 5.20 -2.97 -7.65
N ALA A 44 6.06 -4.00 -7.73
CA ALA A 44 5.75 -5.23 -8.44
C ALA A 44 4.53 -5.92 -7.83
N ALA A 45 4.45 -5.96 -6.50
CA ALA A 45 3.30 -6.50 -5.80
C ALA A 45 2.01 -5.70 -6.09
N ALA A 46 2.08 -4.36 -6.08
CA ALA A 46 0.93 -3.52 -6.43
C ALA A 46 0.43 -3.79 -7.86
N ARG A 47 1.34 -3.93 -8.83
CA ARG A 47 0.98 -4.29 -10.22
C ARG A 47 0.35 -5.68 -10.32
N ALA A 48 0.83 -6.63 -9.52
CA ALA A 48 0.35 -8.01 -9.50
C ALA A 48 -0.91 -8.24 -8.64
N ALA A 49 -1.27 -7.29 -7.77
CA ALA A 49 -2.39 -7.44 -6.85
C ALA A 49 -3.70 -7.78 -7.61
N PRO A 50 -4.51 -8.75 -7.12
CA PRO A 50 -5.74 -9.13 -7.78
C PRO A 50 -6.72 -7.96 -7.92
N ARG A 51 -7.26 -7.79 -9.13
CA ARG A 51 -8.31 -6.82 -9.42
C ARG A 51 -9.39 -7.47 -10.26
N LEU A 52 -10.63 -7.13 -9.98
CA LEU A 52 -11.79 -7.59 -10.74
C LEU A 52 -12.30 -6.48 -11.66
N ARG A 53 -12.89 -6.86 -12.79
CA ARG A 53 -13.62 -5.92 -13.63
C ARG A 53 -14.99 -5.62 -13.00
N PRO A 54 -15.58 -4.43 -13.24
CA PRO A 54 -16.92 -4.10 -12.74
C PRO A 54 -18.00 -5.15 -13.06
N ALA A 55 -17.90 -5.85 -14.20
CA ALA A 55 -18.83 -6.91 -14.58
C ALA A 55 -18.76 -8.18 -13.70
N ALA A 56 -17.76 -8.31 -12.83
CA ALA A 56 -17.63 -9.44 -11.90
C ALA A 56 -18.51 -9.28 -10.64
N PHE A 57 -19.16 -8.14 -10.46
CA PHE A 57 -20.01 -7.82 -9.31
C PHE A 57 -21.49 -7.84 -9.73
N PRO A 58 -22.17 -8.99 -9.66
CA PRO A 58 -23.57 -9.12 -10.09
C PRO A 58 -24.56 -8.28 -9.26
N GLU A 59 -24.15 -7.83 -8.07
CA GLU A 59 -24.90 -6.92 -7.21
C GLU A 59 -24.98 -5.48 -7.75
N LEU A 60 -24.14 -5.14 -8.75
CA LEU A 60 -24.15 -3.82 -9.37
C LEU A 60 -25.23 -3.69 -10.44
N PRO A 61 -25.95 -2.55 -10.51
CA PRO A 61 -26.75 -2.24 -11.67
C PRO A 61 -25.91 -2.25 -12.94
N ALA A 62 -26.45 -2.79 -14.03
CA ALA A 62 -25.72 -2.89 -15.31
C ALA A 62 -25.20 -1.52 -15.80
N SER A 63 -25.99 -0.45 -15.60
CA SER A 63 -25.58 0.92 -15.93
C SER A 63 -24.38 1.40 -15.12
N PHE A 64 -24.29 1.02 -13.85
CA PHE A 64 -23.18 1.35 -12.97
C PHE A 64 -21.91 0.60 -13.37
N ALA A 65 -22.01 -0.72 -13.58
CA ALA A 65 -20.89 -1.52 -14.04
C ALA A 65 -20.34 -1.03 -15.39
N ALA A 66 -21.24 -0.65 -16.31
CA ALA A 66 -20.86 -0.06 -17.59
C ALA A 66 -20.14 1.30 -17.44
N ALA A 67 -20.62 2.17 -16.55
CA ALA A 67 -19.97 3.46 -16.28
C ALA A 67 -18.55 3.29 -15.71
N LEU A 68 -18.38 2.39 -14.72
CA LEU A 68 -17.06 2.06 -14.20
C LEU A 68 -16.15 1.48 -15.29
N GLN A 69 -16.66 0.53 -16.08
CA GLN A 69 -15.88 -0.09 -17.15
C GLN A 69 -15.46 0.92 -18.23
N ALA A 70 -16.36 1.80 -18.65
CA ALA A 70 -16.06 2.87 -19.62
C ALA A 70 -15.00 3.84 -19.10
N SER A 71 -14.90 3.99 -17.77
CA SER A 71 -13.87 4.82 -17.13
C SER A 71 -12.50 4.14 -17.00
N GLY A 72 -12.34 2.89 -17.48
CA GLY A 72 -11.12 2.11 -17.34
C GLY A 72 -10.91 1.50 -15.95
N CYS A 73 -11.97 1.44 -15.14
CA CYS A 73 -11.90 1.02 -13.75
C CYS A 73 -11.60 -0.47 -13.60
N THR A 74 -10.66 -0.79 -12.71
CA THR A 74 -10.55 -2.13 -12.12
C THR A 74 -10.66 -2.02 -10.61
N VAL A 75 -11.27 -3.01 -9.99
CA VAL A 75 -11.58 -2.97 -8.56
C VAL A 75 -10.58 -3.85 -7.80
N PRO A 76 -9.65 -3.27 -7.04
CA PRO A 76 -8.66 -4.04 -6.30
C PRO A 76 -9.33 -4.86 -5.20
N GLN A 77 -8.82 -6.05 -4.94
CA GLN A 77 -9.39 -6.95 -3.94
C GLN A 77 -8.63 -6.83 -2.62
N TYR A 78 -9.36 -6.57 -1.54
CA TYR A 78 -8.81 -6.62 -0.20
C TYR A 78 -8.34 -8.05 0.11
N ARG A 79 -7.16 -8.18 0.72
CA ARG A 79 -6.62 -9.44 1.19
C ARG A 79 -5.85 -9.18 2.48
N PHE A 80 -6.39 -9.59 3.62
CA PHE A 80 -5.70 -9.59 4.90
C PHE A 80 -6.29 -10.71 5.76
N GLU A 81 -5.46 -11.48 6.47
CA GLU A 81 -5.89 -12.57 7.36
C GLU A 81 -6.79 -13.65 6.72
N GLY A 82 -6.61 -13.92 5.42
CA GLY A 82 -7.39 -14.94 4.69
C GLY A 82 -8.80 -14.49 4.32
N ASP A 83 -9.20 -13.25 4.65
CA ASP A 83 -10.43 -12.67 4.15
C ASP A 83 -10.27 -12.35 2.65
N THR A 84 -11.18 -12.92 1.88
CA THR A 84 -11.28 -12.75 0.42
C THR A 84 -12.71 -12.42 0.02
N LEU A 85 -13.58 -12.12 0.99
CA LEU A 85 -14.89 -11.57 0.74
C LEU A 85 -14.66 -10.18 0.17
N GLY A 86 -14.61 -10.12 -1.15
CA GLY A 86 -14.48 -8.87 -1.82
C GLY A 86 -15.68 -7.97 -1.47
N ASN A 87 -15.68 -6.74 -1.91
CA ASN A 87 -15.53 -6.56 -3.34
C ASN A 87 -15.10 -5.15 -3.66
N ASN A 88 -14.79 -4.33 -2.65
CA ASN A 88 -14.51 -2.91 -2.85
C ASN A 88 -15.57 -2.22 -3.71
N VAL A 89 -16.81 -2.70 -3.56
CA VAL A 89 -18.03 -2.26 -4.19
C VAL A 89 -19.10 -2.31 -3.11
N ILE A 90 -19.79 -1.20 -2.91
CA ILE A 90 -20.81 -1.05 -1.88
C ILE A 90 -22.02 -0.28 -2.43
N SER A 91 -23.18 -0.54 -1.84
CA SER A 91 -24.44 0.15 -2.16
C SER A 91 -25.08 0.62 -0.87
N GLY A 92 -25.60 1.84 -0.83
CA GLY A 92 -26.18 2.43 0.37
C GLY A 92 -26.80 3.79 0.10
N GLU A 93 -27.38 4.37 1.14
CA GLU A 93 -27.98 5.70 1.05
C GLU A 93 -26.93 6.77 1.40
N PHE A 94 -26.02 7.07 0.47
CA PHE A 94 -24.84 7.88 0.78
C PHE A 94 -25.11 9.38 0.73
N ALA A 95 -25.98 9.86 -0.16
CA ALA A 95 -26.27 11.29 -0.28
C ALA A 95 -27.42 11.76 0.60
N ARG A 96 -28.46 10.92 0.78
CA ARG A 96 -29.65 11.20 1.59
C ARG A 96 -30.47 9.93 1.81
N ALA A 97 -31.33 9.97 2.83
CA ALA A 97 -32.28 8.90 3.08
C ALA A 97 -33.22 8.67 1.88
N GLY A 98 -33.42 7.41 1.52
CA GLY A 98 -34.26 6.96 0.40
C GLY A 98 -33.65 7.13 -1.00
N GLN A 99 -32.38 7.54 -1.12
CA GLN A 99 -31.66 7.55 -2.39
C GLN A 99 -30.63 6.42 -2.39
N LEU A 100 -30.80 5.41 -3.25
CA LEU A 100 -29.82 4.32 -3.37
C LEU A 100 -28.65 4.75 -4.26
N ASP A 101 -27.46 4.79 -3.68
CA ASP A 101 -26.21 5.14 -4.33
C ASP A 101 -25.26 3.93 -4.36
N HIS A 102 -24.28 3.97 -5.27
CA HIS A 102 -23.27 2.93 -5.42
C HIS A 102 -21.88 3.55 -5.37
N ALA A 103 -20.96 2.89 -4.67
CA ALA A 103 -19.57 3.31 -4.60
C ALA A 103 -18.61 2.13 -4.82
N ALA A 104 -17.44 2.40 -5.37
CA ALA A 104 -16.39 1.40 -5.55
C ALA A 104 -14.99 2.00 -5.31
N LEU A 105 -14.03 1.19 -4.87
CA LEU A 105 -12.62 1.53 -5.09
C LEU A 105 -12.28 1.26 -6.54
N CYS A 106 -11.82 2.30 -7.20
CA CYS A 106 -11.48 2.28 -8.60
C CYS A 106 -9.99 2.53 -8.78
N SER A 107 -9.27 1.51 -9.22
CA SER A 107 -7.86 1.58 -9.61
C SER A 107 -7.75 1.82 -11.11
N ARG A 108 -6.96 2.84 -11.47
CA ARG A 108 -6.55 3.19 -12.84
C ARG A 108 -5.09 3.61 -12.81
N ASP A 109 -4.27 2.98 -13.64
CA ASP A 109 -2.85 3.32 -13.80
C ASP A 109 -2.05 3.41 -12.47
N GLY A 110 -2.34 2.51 -11.53
CA GLY A 110 -1.65 2.44 -10.24
C GLY A 110 -2.15 3.45 -9.20
N GLN A 111 -3.23 4.17 -9.48
CA GLN A 111 -3.90 5.06 -8.54
C GLN A 111 -5.32 4.58 -8.24
N THR A 112 -5.66 4.49 -6.96
CA THR A 112 -7.00 4.13 -6.49
C THR A 112 -7.72 5.31 -5.85
N SER A 113 -9.01 5.44 -6.16
CA SER A 113 -9.92 6.39 -5.52
C SER A 113 -11.27 5.74 -5.20
N VAL A 114 -12.01 6.31 -4.24
CA VAL A 114 -13.43 5.97 -4.03
C VAL A 114 -14.24 6.73 -5.07
N VAL A 115 -14.90 6.01 -5.97
CA VAL A 115 -15.80 6.56 -7.00
C VAL A 115 -17.23 6.27 -6.61
N VAL A 116 -18.09 7.29 -6.64
CA VAL A 116 -19.51 7.20 -6.32
C VAL A 116 -20.32 7.54 -7.57
N ILE A 117 -21.33 6.73 -7.86
CA ILE A 117 -22.36 7.05 -8.84
C ILE A 117 -23.67 7.18 -8.08
N TRP A 118 -24.25 8.37 -8.20
CA TRP A 118 -25.44 8.77 -7.46
C TRP A 118 -26.71 8.25 -8.13
N GLY A 119 -27.63 7.71 -7.33
CA GLY A 119 -28.95 7.27 -7.80
C GLY A 119 -29.99 8.38 -7.86
N GLY A 120 -29.63 9.61 -7.52
CA GLY A 120 -30.55 10.75 -7.48
C GLY A 120 -29.84 12.11 -7.49
N PRO A 121 -30.60 13.21 -7.29
CA PRO A 121 -30.09 14.57 -7.44
C PRO A 121 -29.24 15.06 -6.26
N ALA A 122 -29.40 14.47 -5.07
CA ALA A 122 -28.52 14.78 -3.96
C ALA A 122 -27.18 14.09 -4.19
N ARG A 123 -26.08 14.82 -4.07
CA ARG A 123 -24.74 14.29 -4.37
C ARG A 123 -23.65 15.12 -3.72
N CYS A 124 -22.51 14.48 -3.50
CA CYS A 124 -21.23 15.12 -3.24
C CYS A 124 -20.32 14.94 -4.46
N ALA A 125 -19.02 15.21 -4.33
CA ALA A 125 -18.07 14.93 -5.40
C ALA A 125 -18.08 13.43 -5.77
N ASP A 126 -18.08 13.12 -7.07
CA ASP A 126 -18.16 11.75 -7.59
C ASP A 126 -16.90 10.92 -7.30
N THR A 127 -15.81 11.57 -6.88
CA THR A 127 -14.54 10.92 -6.55
C THR A 127 -13.93 11.53 -5.29
N VAL A 128 -13.46 10.68 -4.38
CA VAL A 128 -12.84 11.09 -3.12
C VAL A 128 -11.74 10.09 -2.74
N LYS A 129 -10.86 10.49 -1.81
CA LYS A 129 -9.73 9.67 -1.34
C LYS A 129 -8.84 9.15 -2.48
N PRO A 130 -8.18 9.99 -3.28
CA PRO A 130 -7.13 9.48 -4.17
C PRO A 130 -5.96 8.92 -3.33
N GLY A 131 -5.28 7.89 -3.85
CA GLY A 131 -4.07 7.33 -3.24
C GLY A 131 -3.39 6.36 -4.20
N LEU A 132 -2.09 6.11 -4.02
CA LEU A 132 -1.37 5.16 -4.86
C LEU A 132 -1.68 3.72 -4.41
N ASP A 133 -1.70 2.79 -5.36
CA ASP A 133 -1.94 1.38 -5.06
C ASP A 133 -0.81 0.77 -4.22
N VAL A 134 0.41 1.27 -4.41
CA VAL A 134 1.58 0.83 -3.63
C VAL A 134 1.47 1.19 -2.15
N ASP A 135 0.81 2.29 -1.82
CA ASP A 135 0.60 2.73 -0.42
C ASP A 135 -0.37 1.81 0.34
N ALA A 136 -1.15 1.02 -0.40
CA ALA A 136 -2.07 0.03 0.16
C ALA A 136 -1.46 -1.37 0.29
N MET A 137 -0.21 -1.55 -0.12
CA MET A 137 0.49 -2.84 -0.04
C MET A 137 1.19 -2.97 1.31
N VAL A 138 0.97 -4.10 1.99
CA VAL A 138 1.64 -4.42 3.26
C VAL A 138 2.19 -5.85 3.22
N GLY A 139 3.28 -6.09 3.95
CA GLY A 139 3.75 -7.46 4.19
C GLY A 139 2.83 -8.17 5.18
N ALA A 140 2.38 -9.37 4.84
CA ALA A 140 1.55 -10.25 5.67
C ALA A 140 2.14 -11.66 5.65
N GLY A 141 3.01 -11.96 6.62
CA GLY A 141 3.81 -13.18 6.61
C GLY A 141 4.77 -13.19 5.41
N ASP A 142 4.67 -14.21 4.57
CA ASP A 142 5.49 -14.38 3.36
C ASP A 142 4.85 -13.74 2.11
N GLU A 143 3.68 -13.12 2.22
CA GLU A 143 2.97 -12.45 1.12
C GLU A 143 3.03 -10.91 1.23
N ILE A 144 2.89 -10.22 0.10
CA ILE A 144 2.58 -8.79 0.05
C ILE A 144 1.14 -8.65 -0.44
N VAL A 145 0.29 -8.00 0.35
CA VAL A 145 -1.16 -7.99 0.13
C VAL A 145 -1.73 -6.58 0.08
N TYR A 146 -2.83 -6.44 -0.67
CA TYR A 146 -3.53 -5.17 -0.82
C TYR A 146 -4.57 -5.00 0.30
N THR A 147 -4.48 -3.91 1.06
CA THR A 147 -5.24 -3.74 2.33
C THR A 147 -6.12 -2.51 2.35
N ARG A 148 -6.36 -1.90 1.20
CA ARG A 148 -7.29 -0.78 1.10
C ARG A 148 -8.70 -1.27 0.83
N GLN A 149 -9.65 -0.78 1.61
CA GLN A 149 -11.04 -1.20 1.52
C GLN A 149 -12.07 -0.09 1.70
N VAL A 150 -13.29 -0.32 1.20
CA VAL A 150 -14.49 0.45 1.53
C VAL A 150 -15.60 -0.45 2.08
N ARG A 151 -16.33 0.08 3.06
CA ARG A 151 -17.50 -0.59 3.65
C ARG A 151 -18.63 0.42 3.84
N ARG A 152 -19.88 -0.04 3.65
CA ARG A 152 -21.06 0.72 4.06
C ARG A 152 -21.15 0.76 5.59
N VAL A 153 -21.34 1.97 6.12
CA VAL A 153 -21.72 2.20 7.52
C VAL A 153 -23.18 2.61 7.53
N ALA A 154 -24.04 1.77 8.09
CA ALA A 154 -25.47 2.05 8.13
C ALA A 154 -25.76 3.26 9.02
N ARG A 155 -26.84 4.02 8.75
CA ARG A 155 -27.25 5.21 9.53
C ARG A 155 -27.05 5.10 11.04
N ARG A 156 -27.52 4.01 11.66
CA ARG A 156 -27.40 3.78 13.12
C ARG A 156 -25.95 3.60 13.57
N GLU A 157 -25.12 2.95 12.76
CA GLU A 157 -23.69 2.83 13.03
C GLU A 157 -22.97 4.18 12.81
N ALA A 158 -23.38 4.95 11.81
CA ALA A 158 -22.87 6.28 11.53
C ALA A 158 -23.17 7.27 12.68
N GLU A 159 -24.37 7.21 13.27
CA GLU A 159 -24.72 7.96 14.48
C GLU A 159 -23.75 7.67 15.63
N ASN A 160 -23.48 6.39 15.90
CA ASN A 160 -22.52 5.97 16.92
C ASN A 160 -21.10 6.45 16.61
N TYR A 161 -20.67 6.31 15.35
CA TYR A 161 -19.33 6.72 14.92
C TYR A 161 -19.12 8.22 15.10
N ALA A 162 -20.09 9.03 14.68
CA ALA A 162 -20.05 10.47 14.82
C ALA A 162 -20.06 10.94 16.28
N TRP A 163 -20.84 10.29 17.14
CA TRP A 163 -20.87 10.61 18.57
C TRP A 163 -19.54 10.31 19.25
N LEU A 164 -18.98 9.13 19.01
CA LEU A 164 -17.73 8.69 19.64
C LEU A 164 -16.50 9.45 19.15
N ARG A 165 -16.49 9.96 17.91
CA ARG A 165 -15.25 10.44 17.25
C ARG A 165 -15.24 11.91 16.85
N ALA A 166 -16.39 12.57 16.77
CA ALA A 166 -16.49 13.97 16.35
C ALA A 166 -17.19 14.88 17.38
N GLY A 167 -17.41 14.38 18.60
CA GLY A 167 -18.24 15.07 19.60
C GLY A 167 -19.72 15.19 19.19
N GLY A 168 -20.14 14.37 18.21
CA GLY A 168 -21.46 14.40 17.59
C GLY A 168 -21.49 15.20 16.28
N LEU A 169 -21.84 14.54 15.18
CA LEU A 169 -22.41 15.23 14.02
C LEU A 169 -23.91 15.36 14.25
N ALA A 170 -24.42 16.58 14.31
CA ALA A 170 -25.85 16.82 14.25
C ALA A 170 -26.43 16.24 12.94
N ASP A 171 -27.61 15.65 13.05
CA ASP A 171 -28.47 15.22 11.94
C ASP A 171 -27.88 14.15 11.00
N ILE A 172 -27.34 13.05 11.56
CA ILE A 172 -27.01 11.85 10.78
C ILE A 172 -28.31 11.17 10.32
N GLY A 173 -28.63 11.37 9.03
CA GLY A 173 -29.91 10.96 8.44
C GLY A 173 -29.82 9.74 7.54
N HIS A 174 -28.62 9.32 7.15
CA HIS A 174 -28.42 8.30 6.11
C HIS A 174 -27.08 7.57 6.30
N ASP A 175 -26.75 6.68 5.36
CA ASP A 175 -25.54 5.85 5.43
C ASP A 175 -24.29 6.68 5.16
N GLY A 176 -23.13 6.15 5.57
CA GLY A 176 -21.81 6.66 5.23
C GLY A 176 -20.89 5.59 4.68
N ILE A 177 -19.67 5.99 4.33
CA ILE A 177 -18.63 5.10 3.80
C ILE A 177 -17.47 5.06 4.79
N LEU A 178 -17.12 3.88 5.27
CA LEU A 178 -15.84 3.67 5.94
C LEU A 178 -14.80 3.35 4.88
N HIS A 179 -13.74 4.15 4.82
CA HIS A 179 -12.56 3.90 4.00
C HIS A 179 -11.40 3.52 4.91
N SER A 180 -10.70 2.43 4.62
CA SER A 180 -9.53 1.99 5.39
C SER A 180 -8.34 1.68 4.49
N VAL A 181 -7.12 1.87 5.01
CA VAL A 181 -5.84 1.48 4.41
C VAL A 181 -5.00 0.80 5.49
N GLY A 182 -4.65 -0.47 5.30
CA GLY A 182 -4.00 -1.25 6.34
C GLY A 182 -4.88 -1.39 7.58
N GLU A 183 -4.25 -1.61 8.74
CA GLU A 183 -4.95 -1.87 10.01
C GLU A 183 -5.44 -0.58 10.69
N TYR A 184 -4.69 0.51 10.59
CA TYR A 184 -4.87 1.68 11.47
C TYR A 184 -5.42 2.92 10.78
N GLN A 185 -5.24 3.06 9.47
CA GLN A 185 -5.71 4.25 8.76
C GLN A 185 -7.16 4.02 8.35
N THR A 186 -8.08 4.68 9.04
CA THR A 186 -9.51 4.60 8.75
C THR A 186 -10.08 6.01 8.70
N SER A 187 -11.01 6.25 7.78
CA SER A 187 -11.72 7.52 7.61
C SER A 187 -13.20 7.23 7.41
N PHE A 188 -14.06 7.89 8.18
CA PHE A 188 -15.49 7.87 7.93
C PHE A 188 -15.89 9.05 7.04
N LEU A 189 -16.44 8.74 5.87
CA LEU A 189 -16.87 9.70 4.86
C LEU A 189 -18.39 9.84 4.92
N TYR A 190 -18.86 11.08 5.10
CA TYR A 190 -20.28 11.41 5.17
C TYR A 190 -20.61 12.55 4.21
N CYS A 191 -21.54 12.33 3.28
CA CYS A 191 -21.96 13.38 2.34
C CYS A 191 -22.99 14.30 3.02
N ARG A 192 -22.73 15.60 3.08
CA ARG A 192 -23.67 16.58 3.64
C ARG A 192 -23.58 17.92 2.92
N GLY A 193 -24.72 18.46 2.50
CA GLY A 193 -24.78 19.77 1.86
C GLY A 193 -23.95 19.88 0.58
N GLY A 194 -23.73 18.76 -0.12
CA GLY A 194 -22.91 18.70 -1.32
C GLY A 194 -21.40 18.53 -1.09
N ALA A 195 -20.96 18.39 0.16
CA ALA A 195 -19.56 18.18 0.51
C ALA A 195 -19.34 16.87 1.28
N TRP A 196 -18.20 16.23 1.03
CA TRP A 196 -17.73 15.13 1.86
C TRP A 196 -17.18 15.69 3.17
N ILE A 197 -17.72 15.21 4.27
CA ILE A 197 -17.17 15.40 5.61
C ILE A 197 -16.39 14.14 5.93
N GLU A 198 -15.15 14.35 6.33
CA GLU A 198 -14.29 13.28 6.79
C GLU A 198 -14.14 13.34 8.30
N ILE A 199 -14.28 12.19 8.95
CA ILE A 199 -13.96 12.00 10.35
C ILE A 199 -12.87 10.95 10.44
N GLU A 200 -11.69 11.37 10.87
CA GLU A 200 -10.58 10.48 11.21
C GLU A 200 -10.70 10.04 12.69
N PRO A 201 -10.17 8.86 13.07
CA PRO A 201 -9.91 8.52 14.45
C PRO A 201 -9.08 9.60 15.12
N GLU A 202 -9.43 10.00 16.35
CA GLU A 202 -8.45 10.68 17.20
C GLU A 202 -7.21 9.79 17.33
N ALA A 203 -6.02 10.36 17.13
CA ALA A 203 -4.79 9.65 17.40
C ALA A 203 -4.77 9.29 18.89
N THR A 204 -4.84 8.00 19.21
CA THR A 204 -4.52 7.51 20.55
C THR A 204 -3.08 7.88 20.85
N THR A 205 -2.89 8.96 21.63
CA THR A 205 -1.63 9.35 22.26
C THR A 205 -1.24 8.39 23.37
#